data_AF-A0A8X6MIK2-F1
#
_entry.id   AF-A0A8X6MIK2-F1
#
_cell.length_a   1.000
_cell.length_b   1.000
_cell.length_c   1.000
_cell.angle_alpha   90.00
_cell.angle_beta   90.00
_cell.angle_gamma   90.00
#
_symmetry.space_group_name_H-M   'P 1'
#
loop_
_entity.id
_entity.type
_entity.pdbx_description
1 polymer ?
#
loop_
_entity_poly.entity_id
_entity_poly.type
_entity_poly.pdbx_seq_one_letter_code
_entity_poly.pdbx_strand_id
1 'polypeptide(L)'
;MSESNKRKFWKIRFTGKLLRSAIFVVCVACFSWQSADFLQLYFSYPTATSVDITFPEVLIKPAVTLCNSNPVNRRSFCGKYPHLCQAPNNLTKFCKTYPYFCEYDTSDLVIPKLGYYANDSTNGTHHALLEIYTQNIIKDGADYWSWERPYKSGRGSKLKSTFFYDYRRMVYITCYSSNLHIYGSEEVETTYSNETFRIPNSMNIFVAAIQDLDSFYPWTVPRLLLSVHSPFVPIDPVDEGVLLEKYHEYFIHLKLEEQHLLGSPYQTNCTDYEYLWKKNNKTGPRSQEVFLETIIDSYLKAVHTVRNISLLIVPIFFRCADNGVGGTFLSRAMVVRMDLLC
;
A
#
# COMPACT_ATOMS: atom_id res chain seq x y z
N MET A 1 -87.78 31.00 -29.46
CA MET A 1 -86.65 30.04 -29.35
C MET A 1 -87.10 28.84 -28.52
N SER A 2 -87.34 27.70 -29.18
CA SER A 2 -87.96 26.49 -28.58
C SER A 2 -87.17 26.00 -27.35
N GLU A 3 -87.88 25.58 -26.30
CA GLU A 3 -87.30 24.94 -25.09
C GLU A 3 -86.31 23.82 -25.43
N SER A 4 -86.55 23.10 -26.53
CA SER A 4 -85.68 22.05 -27.05
C SER A 4 -84.26 22.56 -27.38
N ASN A 5 -84.14 23.77 -27.93
CA ASN A 5 -82.84 24.38 -28.24
C ASN A 5 -82.08 24.83 -26.99
N LYS A 6 -82.78 25.27 -25.93
CA LYS A 6 -82.13 25.61 -24.65
C LYS A 6 -81.52 24.37 -23.99
N ARG A 7 -82.20 23.21 -24.04
CA ARG A 7 -81.69 21.93 -23.50
C ARG A 7 -80.48 21.40 -24.27
N LYS A 8 -80.47 21.51 -25.62
CA LYS A 8 -79.31 21.13 -26.44
C LYS A 8 -78.09 22.02 -26.17
N PHE A 9 -78.30 23.33 -26.06
CA PHE A 9 -77.21 24.28 -25.78
C PHE A 9 -76.61 24.07 -24.38
N TRP A 10 -77.44 23.75 -23.37
CA TRP A 10 -76.99 23.40 -22.02
C TRP A 10 -76.21 22.08 -21.98
N LYS A 11 -76.63 21.06 -22.74
CA LYS A 11 -75.91 19.78 -22.85
C LYS A 11 -74.50 19.97 -23.43
N ILE A 12 -74.35 20.71 -24.53
CA ILE A 12 -73.04 20.97 -25.17
C ILE A 12 -72.09 21.72 -24.23
N ARG A 13 -72.62 22.71 -23.50
CA ARG A 13 -71.84 23.50 -22.54
C ARG A 13 -71.42 22.68 -21.32
N PHE A 14 -72.24 21.72 -20.89
CA PHE A 14 -71.95 20.82 -19.76
C PHE A 14 -70.90 19.76 -20.13
N THR A 15 -71.03 19.12 -21.30
CA THR A 15 -70.04 18.15 -21.80
C THR A 15 -68.66 18.77 -22.03
N GLY A 16 -68.60 20.02 -22.49
CA GLY A 16 -67.32 20.72 -22.66
C GLY A 16 -66.58 20.98 -21.32
N LYS A 17 -67.32 21.22 -20.23
CA LYS A 17 -66.73 21.38 -18.90
C LYS A 17 -66.22 20.05 -18.34
N LEU A 18 -66.97 18.96 -18.51
CA LEU A 18 -66.55 17.62 -18.09
C LEU A 18 -65.29 17.16 -18.83
N LEU A 19 -65.23 17.37 -20.15
CA LEU A 19 -64.05 17.05 -20.94
C LEU A 19 -62.81 17.84 -20.47
N ARG A 20 -62.94 19.15 -20.25
CA ARG A 20 -61.84 19.99 -19.74
C ARG A 20 -61.38 19.55 -18.35
N SER A 21 -62.33 19.22 -17.47
CA SER A 21 -62.04 18.68 -16.14
C SER A 21 -61.30 17.35 -16.21
N ALA A 22 -61.73 16.43 -17.08
CA ALA A 22 -61.07 15.13 -17.27
C ALA A 22 -59.65 15.29 -17.83
N ILE A 23 -59.46 16.14 -18.85
CA ILE A 23 -58.13 16.46 -19.39
C ILE A 23 -57.23 17.03 -18.29
N PHE A 24 -57.74 17.99 -17.50
CA PHE A 24 -56.98 18.57 -16.39
C PHE A 24 -56.56 17.51 -15.36
N VAL A 25 -57.46 16.62 -14.95
CA VAL A 25 -57.14 15.52 -14.02
C VAL A 25 -56.09 14.58 -14.59
N VAL A 26 -56.19 14.20 -15.87
CA VAL A 26 -55.18 13.36 -16.54
C VAL A 26 -53.82 14.06 -16.59
N CYS A 27 -53.78 15.35 -16.93
CA CYS A 27 -52.54 16.13 -16.92
C CYS A 27 -51.90 16.20 -15.52
N VAL A 28 -52.70 16.42 -14.48
CA VAL A 28 -52.21 16.45 -13.09
C VAL A 28 -51.70 15.08 -12.65
N ALA A 29 -52.36 13.99 -13.06
CA ALA A 29 -51.92 12.62 -12.75
C ALA A 29 -50.59 12.29 -13.45
N CYS A 30 -50.46 12.58 -14.75
CA CYS A 30 -49.20 12.38 -15.48
C CYS A 30 -48.06 13.25 -14.91
N PHE A 31 -48.35 14.51 -14.57
CA PHE A 31 -47.37 15.40 -13.95
C PHE A 31 -46.92 14.88 -12.58
N SER A 32 -47.85 14.40 -11.75
CA SER A 32 -47.54 13.83 -10.44
C SER A 32 -46.69 12.56 -10.57
N TRP A 33 -47.00 11.69 -11.54
CA TRP A 33 -46.19 10.50 -11.83
C TRP A 33 -44.78 10.90 -12.22
N GLN A 34 -44.61 11.74 -13.26
CA GLN A 34 -43.29 12.15 -13.73
C GLN A 34 -42.48 12.84 -12.62
N SER A 35 -43.16 13.61 -11.77
CA SER A 35 -42.53 14.23 -10.59
C SER A 35 -42.08 13.18 -9.57
N ALA A 36 -42.88 12.15 -9.31
CA ALA A 36 -42.52 11.05 -8.41
C ALA A 36 -41.32 10.24 -8.94
N ASP A 37 -41.29 9.94 -10.24
CA ASP A 37 -40.14 9.25 -10.88
C ASP A 37 -38.87 10.10 -10.77
N PHE A 38 -38.96 11.41 -11.01
CA PHE A 38 -37.83 12.32 -10.87
C PHE A 38 -37.36 12.42 -9.40
N LEU A 39 -38.29 12.48 -8.45
CA LEU A 39 -37.96 12.46 -7.02
C LEU A 39 -37.31 11.14 -6.62
N GLN A 40 -37.80 10.00 -7.13
CA GLN A 40 -37.20 8.70 -6.88
C GLN A 40 -35.76 8.63 -7.44
N LEU A 41 -35.53 9.14 -8.65
CA LEU A 41 -34.18 9.24 -9.22
C LEU A 41 -33.29 10.15 -8.37
N TYR A 42 -33.79 11.32 -7.96
CA TYR A 42 -33.07 12.26 -7.10
C TYR A 42 -32.67 11.62 -5.75
N PHE A 43 -33.61 10.94 -5.08
CA PHE A 43 -33.37 10.27 -3.80
C PHE A 43 -32.64 8.93 -3.93
N SER A 44 -32.42 8.43 -5.15
CA SER A 44 -31.53 7.28 -5.39
C SER A 44 -30.04 7.67 -5.36
N TYR A 45 -29.73 8.96 -5.36
CA TYR A 45 -28.37 9.51 -5.32
C TYR A 45 -27.42 8.85 -6.35
N PRO A 46 -27.80 8.79 -7.65
CA PRO A 46 -26.97 8.16 -8.66
C PRO A 46 -25.68 8.98 -8.85
N THR A 47 -24.56 8.29 -9.08
CA THR A 47 -23.25 8.91 -9.32
C THR A 47 -22.73 8.58 -10.71
N ALA A 48 -21.91 9.47 -11.27
CA ALA A 48 -21.19 9.26 -12.52
C ALA A 48 -19.70 9.53 -12.30
N THR A 49 -18.84 8.72 -12.92
CA THR A 49 -17.38 8.88 -12.83
C THR A 49 -16.89 9.76 -13.97
N SER A 50 -16.17 10.83 -13.64
CA SER A 50 -15.43 11.63 -14.60
C SER A 50 -13.94 11.37 -14.43
N VAL A 51 -13.21 11.19 -15.54
CA VAL A 51 -11.76 11.03 -15.54
C VAL A 51 -11.17 12.25 -16.21
N ASP A 52 -10.26 12.91 -15.51
CA ASP A 52 -9.54 14.08 -16.02
C ASP A 52 -8.03 13.87 -15.85
N ILE A 53 -7.24 14.48 -16.73
CA ILE A 53 -5.78 14.47 -16.68
C ILE A 53 -5.33 15.90 -16.42
N THR A 54 -4.84 16.14 -15.21
CA THR A 54 -4.39 17.45 -14.77
C THR A 54 -2.88 17.45 -14.54
N PHE A 55 -2.27 18.64 -14.64
CA PHE A 55 -0.87 18.88 -14.33
C PHE A 55 -0.81 19.93 -13.21
N PRO A 56 -1.03 19.53 -11.94
CA PRO A 56 -1.07 20.49 -10.84
C PRO A 56 0.32 21.10 -10.63
N GLU A 57 0.36 22.37 -10.24
CA GLU A 57 1.62 23.09 -9.96
C GLU A 57 2.37 22.48 -8.76
N VAL A 58 1.63 21.97 -7.77
CA VAL A 58 2.16 21.34 -6.57
C VAL A 58 1.70 19.89 -6.52
N LEU A 59 2.66 18.98 -6.41
CA LEU A 59 2.43 17.55 -6.28
C LEU A 59 2.88 17.09 -4.90
N ILE A 60 2.05 16.26 -4.25
CA ILE A 60 2.48 15.54 -3.05
C ILE A 60 3.46 14.46 -3.48
N LYS A 61 4.63 14.40 -2.83
CA LYS A 61 5.58 13.32 -3.12
C LYS A 61 5.01 12.00 -2.59
N PRO A 62 5.18 10.88 -3.30
CA PRO A 62 4.81 9.58 -2.77
C PRO A 62 5.77 9.16 -1.65
N ALA A 63 5.34 8.20 -0.84
CA ALA A 63 6.26 7.41 -0.03
C ALA A 63 7.01 6.41 -0.91
N VAL A 64 8.31 6.27 -0.68
CA VAL A 64 9.15 5.28 -1.33
C VAL A 64 9.72 4.38 -0.26
N THR A 65 9.34 3.11 -0.29
CA THR A 65 9.74 2.08 0.67
C THR A 65 10.66 1.08 0.00
N LEU A 66 11.86 0.92 0.56
CA LEU A 66 12.88 -0.01 0.09
C LEU A 66 13.13 -1.07 1.15
N CYS A 67 13.08 -2.35 0.80
CA CYS A 67 13.38 -3.45 1.71
C CYS A 67 14.41 -4.39 1.15
N ASN A 68 15.26 -4.93 2.01
CA ASN A 68 16.13 -6.02 1.62
C ASN A 68 15.39 -7.34 1.81
N SER A 69 15.28 -8.13 0.74
CA SER A 69 14.63 -9.44 0.82
C SER A 69 15.40 -10.44 1.69
N ASN A 70 16.64 -10.14 2.06
CA ASN A 70 17.41 -10.89 3.05
C ASN A 70 17.29 -10.21 4.43
N PRO A 71 16.54 -10.79 5.37
CA PRO A 71 16.19 -10.11 6.60
C PRO A 71 17.33 -10.04 7.62
N VAL A 72 18.33 -10.93 7.55
CA VAL A 72 19.36 -11.05 8.60
C VAL A 72 20.74 -11.21 7.96
N ASN A 73 21.77 -10.63 8.56
CA ASN A 73 23.15 -10.90 8.19
C ASN A 73 23.59 -12.26 8.75
N ARG A 74 23.97 -13.19 7.86
CA ARG A 74 24.41 -14.54 8.23
C ARG A 74 25.59 -14.56 9.21
N ARG A 75 26.64 -13.76 8.96
CA ARG A 75 27.84 -13.72 9.80
C ARG A 75 27.51 -13.19 11.19
N SER A 76 26.74 -12.11 11.26
CA SER A 76 26.28 -11.52 12.53
C SER A 76 25.44 -12.53 13.33
N PHE A 77 24.51 -13.23 12.67
CA PHE A 77 23.73 -14.30 13.29
C PHE A 77 24.59 -15.43 13.82
N CYS A 78 25.47 -16.00 12.99
CA CYS A 78 26.30 -17.15 13.38
C CYS A 78 27.38 -16.79 14.40
N GLY A 79 27.85 -15.53 14.43
CA GLY A 79 28.73 -15.04 15.48
C GLY A 79 28.04 -15.00 16.84
N LYS A 80 26.76 -14.60 16.89
CA LYS A 80 25.97 -14.57 18.12
C LYS A 80 25.44 -15.94 18.55
N TYR A 81 25.02 -16.77 17.59
CA TYR A 81 24.42 -18.08 17.83
C TYR A 81 25.20 -19.21 17.11
N PRO A 82 26.48 -19.46 17.45
CA PRO A 82 27.32 -20.42 16.74
C PRO A 82 26.76 -21.84 16.79
N HIS A 83 26.08 -22.22 17.88
CA HIS A 83 25.45 -23.53 18.04
C HIS A 83 24.25 -23.77 17.09
N LEU A 84 23.68 -22.70 16.52
CA LEU A 84 22.60 -22.74 15.52
C LEU A 84 23.12 -22.65 14.09
N CYS A 85 24.44 -22.63 13.91
CA CYS A 85 25.09 -22.67 12.61
C CYS A 85 25.95 -23.92 12.47
N GLN A 86 26.20 -24.31 11.22
CA GLN A 86 27.10 -25.42 10.89
C GLN A 86 27.66 -25.25 9.48
N ALA A 87 28.75 -25.96 9.18
CA ALA A 87 29.19 -26.12 7.81
C ALA A 87 28.13 -26.85 6.97
N PRO A 88 28.00 -26.54 5.66
CA PRO A 88 27.12 -27.29 4.77
C PRO A 88 27.46 -28.78 4.76
N ASN A 89 26.44 -29.66 4.83
CA ASN A 89 26.63 -31.12 4.89
C ASN A 89 27.42 -31.69 3.68
N ASN A 90 27.35 -31.01 2.53
CA ASN A 90 28.14 -31.33 1.34
C ASN A 90 28.62 -30.02 0.70
N LEU A 91 29.83 -29.60 1.08
CA LEU A 91 30.42 -28.34 0.62
C LEU A 91 30.52 -28.26 -0.90
N THR A 92 30.96 -29.34 -1.57
CA THR A 92 31.09 -29.38 -3.04
C THR A 92 29.75 -29.15 -3.74
N LYS A 93 28.68 -29.82 -3.30
CA LYS A 93 27.33 -29.63 -3.86
C LYS A 93 26.79 -28.24 -3.56
N PHE A 94 27.03 -27.73 -2.35
CA PHE A 94 26.64 -26.40 -1.95
C PHE A 94 27.30 -25.34 -2.82
N CYS A 95 28.63 -25.36 -2.94
CA CYS A 95 29.40 -24.42 -3.76
C CYS A 95 29.09 -24.51 -5.26
N LYS A 96 28.77 -25.70 -5.77
CA LYS A 96 28.29 -25.86 -7.15
C LYS A 96 26.95 -25.14 -7.39
N THR A 97 26.09 -25.10 -6.38
CA THR A 97 24.75 -24.51 -6.47
C THR A 97 24.77 -23.01 -6.16
N TYR A 98 25.61 -22.59 -5.21
CA TYR A 98 25.74 -21.22 -4.73
C TYR A 98 27.20 -20.77 -4.73
N PRO A 99 27.81 -20.59 -5.92
CA PRO A 99 29.25 -20.34 -6.05
C PRO A 99 29.71 -19.07 -5.35
N TYR A 100 28.84 -18.05 -5.23
CA TYR A 100 29.15 -16.80 -4.57
C TYR A 100 29.54 -16.96 -3.08
N PHE A 101 29.02 -17.96 -2.36
CA PHE A 101 29.45 -18.21 -0.98
C PHE A 101 30.86 -18.82 -0.87
N CYS A 102 31.36 -19.40 -1.97
CA CYS A 102 32.62 -20.13 -2.01
C CYS A 102 33.67 -19.44 -2.89
N GLU A 103 33.46 -18.16 -3.21
CA GLU A 103 34.44 -17.34 -3.92
C GLU A 103 35.67 -17.02 -3.04
N TYR A 104 35.48 -17.04 -1.71
CA TYR A 104 36.51 -16.80 -0.71
C TYR A 104 36.82 -18.09 0.08
N ASP A 105 37.75 -17.99 1.03
CA ASP A 105 38.11 -19.12 1.89
C ASP A 105 36.87 -19.73 2.56
N THR A 106 36.63 -21.00 2.27
CA THR A 106 35.47 -21.76 2.75
C THR A 106 35.70 -22.38 4.12
N SER A 107 36.91 -22.26 4.71
CA SER A 107 37.23 -22.85 6.02
C SER A 107 36.23 -22.44 7.11
N ASP A 108 35.79 -21.19 7.06
CA ASP A 108 34.92 -20.56 8.06
C ASP A 108 33.47 -20.45 7.59
N LEU A 109 33.13 -21.09 6.46
CA LEU A 109 31.78 -21.02 5.90
C LEU A 109 30.79 -21.82 6.77
N VAL A 110 30.01 -21.07 7.55
CA VAL A 110 28.89 -21.60 8.33
C VAL A 110 27.55 -21.05 7.84
N ILE A 111 26.53 -21.89 7.80
CA ILE A 111 25.16 -21.53 7.46
C ILE A 111 24.24 -21.82 8.66
N PRO A 112 23.12 -21.08 8.80
CA PRO A 112 22.11 -21.42 9.80
C PRO A 112 21.59 -22.85 9.59
N LYS A 113 21.26 -23.53 10.68
CA LYS A 113 20.67 -24.87 10.70
C LYS A 113 19.22 -24.89 10.22
N LEU A 114 19.05 -24.58 8.93
CA LEU A 114 17.77 -24.45 8.25
C LEU A 114 17.81 -25.18 6.90
N GLY A 115 16.82 -26.05 6.66
CA GLY A 115 16.58 -26.65 5.34
C GLY A 115 17.57 -27.75 4.94
N TYR A 116 17.72 -27.93 3.62
CA TYR A 116 18.33 -29.14 3.01
C TYR A 116 19.85 -29.28 3.20
N TYR A 117 20.57 -28.19 3.46
CA TYR A 117 22.04 -28.18 3.53
C TYR A 117 22.58 -28.27 4.95
N ALA A 118 21.71 -28.31 5.96
CA ALA A 118 22.09 -28.38 7.37
C ALA A 118 21.21 -29.38 8.13
N ASN A 119 21.64 -29.78 9.34
CA ASN A 119 20.82 -30.60 10.21
C ASN A 119 19.66 -29.78 10.77
N ASP A 120 18.48 -30.37 10.86
CA ASP A 120 17.26 -29.66 11.23
C ASP A 120 17.31 -29.21 12.71
N SER A 121 17.41 -27.89 12.94
CA SER A 121 17.17 -27.27 14.25
C SER A 121 16.14 -26.14 14.14
N THR A 122 15.12 -26.33 13.30
CA THR A 122 14.11 -25.32 12.94
C THR A 122 13.56 -24.54 14.13
N ASN A 123 13.22 -25.21 15.24
CA ASN A 123 12.66 -24.52 16.43
C ASN A 123 13.66 -23.56 17.09
N GLY A 124 14.92 -23.97 17.28
CA GLY A 124 15.94 -23.15 17.93
C GLY A 124 16.29 -21.91 17.10
N THR A 125 16.44 -22.08 15.80
CA THR A 125 16.74 -20.99 14.87
C THR A 125 15.59 -20.01 14.75
N HIS A 126 14.35 -20.49 14.73
CA HIS A 126 13.17 -19.63 14.70
C HIS A 126 13.05 -18.78 15.99
N HIS A 127 13.28 -19.38 17.16
CA HIS A 127 13.30 -18.64 18.41
C HIS A 127 14.40 -17.56 18.45
N ALA A 128 15.62 -17.89 17.99
CA ALA A 128 16.71 -16.91 17.91
C ALA A 128 16.39 -15.77 16.94
N LEU A 129 15.75 -16.05 15.81
CA LEU A 129 15.28 -15.02 14.88
C LEU A 129 14.27 -14.08 15.54
N LEU A 130 13.24 -14.62 16.21
CA LEU A 130 12.26 -13.81 16.96
C LEU A 130 12.93 -12.95 18.03
N GLU A 131 13.95 -13.48 18.72
CA GLU A 131 14.73 -12.73 19.70
C GLU A 131 15.48 -11.56 19.06
N ILE A 132 16.18 -11.79 17.95
CA ILE A 132 16.88 -10.74 17.18
C ILE A 132 15.89 -9.67 16.74
N TYR A 133 14.74 -10.05 16.18
CA TYR A 133 13.74 -9.09 15.73
C TYR A 133 13.22 -8.25 16.88
N THR A 134 12.89 -8.87 18.01
CA THR A 134 12.43 -8.14 19.20
C THR A 134 13.50 -7.16 19.69
N GLN A 135 14.77 -7.59 19.75
CA GLN A 135 15.87 -6.73 20.20
C GLN A 135 16.16 -5.59 19.23
N ASN A 136 16.10 -5.83 17.91
CA ASN A 136 16.43 -4.82 16.92
C ASN A 136 15.31 -3.79 16.73
N ILE A 137 14.04 -4.21 16.81
CA ILE A 137 12.89 -3.29 16.82
C ILE A 137 13.05 -2.28 17.96
N ILE A 138 13.56 -2.73 19.12
CA ILE A 138 13.76 -1.87 20.30
C ILE A 138 14.98 -0.95 20.15
N LYS A 139 16.05 -1.40 19.48
CA LYS A 139 17.35 -0.71 19.48
C LYS A 139 17.67 0.10 18.22
N ASP A 140 16.81 0.07 17.18
CA ASP A 140 17.11 0.60 15.83
C ASP A 140 18.49 0.13 15.32
N GLY A 141 18.93 -1.04 15.78
CA GLY A 141 20.33 -1.48 15.69
C GLY A 141 20.67 -1.96 14.29
N ALA A 142 21.62 -1.29 13.64
CA ALA A 142 22.07 -1.60 12.28
C ALA A 142 22.83 -2.94 12.17
N ASP A 143 23.43 -3.40 13.26
CA ASP A 143 24.50 -4.43 13.26
C ASP A 143 24.06 -5.84 12.83
N TYR A 144 22.76 -6.13 12.84
CA TYR A 144 22.22 -7.45 12.45
C TYR A 144 21.57 -7.46 11.06
N TRP A 145 21.36 -6.28 10.47
CA TRP A 145 20.73 -6.18 9.16
C TRP A 145 21.74 -6.46 8.07
N SER A 146 21.30 -7.13 7.02
CA SER A 146 22.17 -7.57 5.92
C SER A 146 22.56 -6.45 4.94
N TRP A 147 22.13 -5.22 5.22
CA TRP A 147 22.44 -4.05 4.43
C TRP A 147 22.52 -2.81 5.30
N GLU A 148 23.30 -1.86 4.82
CA GLU A 148 23.36 -0.52 5.37
C GLU A 148 22.08 0.25 5.01
N ARG A 149 21.76 1.26 5.84
CA ARG A 149 20.66 2.19 5.55
C ARG A 149 20.91 2.79 4.16
N PRO A 150 19.94 2.73 3.22
CA PRO A 150 20.08 3.30 1.90
C PRO A 150 20.49 4.77 1.98
N TYR A 151 21.43 5.16 1.13
CA TYR A 151 21.78 6.55 1.00
C TYR A 151 20.75 7.25 0.09
N LYS A 152 20.13 8.31 0.61
CA LYS A 152 19.22 9.18 -0.14
C LYS A 152 19.96 10.49 -0.44
N SER A 153 20.21 10.75 -1.73
CA SER A 153 20.73 12.04 -2.18
C SER A 153 19.57 13.00 -2.46
N GLY A 154 19.62 14.20 -1.87
CA GLY A 154 18.63 15.28 -2.10
C GLY A 154 18.14 15.98 -0.83
N ARG A 155 17.38 17.06 -0.99
CA ARG A 155 16.60 17.67 0.11
C ARG A 155 15.36 16.83 0.38
N GLY A 156 15.22 16.31 1.59
CA GLY A 156 14.03 15.61 2.03
C GLY A 156 14.15 15.03 3.43
N SER A 157 13.05 14.44 3.88
CA SER A 157 12.90 13.68 5.12
C SER A 157 13.94 12.57 5.23
N LYS A 158 14.37 12.34 6.47
CA LYS A 158 15.19 11.18 6.83
C LYS A 158 14.39 9.91 6.55
N LEU A 159 15.09 8.85 6.13
CA LEU A 159 14.49 7.53 6.00
C LEU A 159 14.00 7.05 7.37
N LYS A 160 12.75 6.62 7.43
CA LYS A 160 12.14 5.98 8.61
C LYS A 160 12.30 4.47 8.46
N SER A 161 12.78 3.79 9.51
CA SER A 161 12.81 2.32 9.54
C SER A 161 11.41 1.79 9.79
N THR A 162 11.04 0.77 9.02
CA THR A 162 9.77 0.04 9.14
C THR A 162 10.06 -1.46 9.11
N PHE A 163 9.18 -2.24 9.73
CA PHE A 163 9.33 -3.69 9.84
C PHE A 163 8.05 -4.35 9.35
N PHE A 164 8.19 -5.32 8.44
CA PHE A 164 7.08 -6.07 7.87
C PHE A 164 7.26 -7.54 8.13
N TYR A 165 6.19 -8.25 8.48
CA TYR A 165 6.24 -9.68 8.73
C TYR A 165 5.90 -10.46 7.46
N ASP A 166 6.89 -11.11 6.87
CA ASP A 166 6.68 -12.04 5.77
C ASP A 166 6.15 -13.37 6.33
N TYR A 167 4.83 -13.57 6.24
CA TYR A 167 4.17 -14.80 6.71
C TYR A 167 4.65 -16.05 5.97
N ARG A 168 5.09 -15.93 4.71
CA ARG A 168 5.52 -17.08 3.90
C ARG A 168 6.84 -17.63 4.40
N ARG A 169 7.70 -16.73 4.88
CA ARG A 169 9.03 -17.05 5.43
C ARG A 169 9.07 -17.03 6.96
N MET A 170 7.98 -16.60 7.61
CA MET A 170 7.86 -16.41 9.05
C MET A 170 8.99 -15.54 9.62
N VAL A 171 9.30 -14.42 8.96
CA VAL A 171 10.39 -13.51 9.32
C VAL A 171 10.01 -12.06 9.19
N TYR A 172 10.60 -11.21 10.01
CA TYR A 172 10.52 -9.77 9.82
C TYR A 172 11.56 -9.32 8.80
N ILE A 173 11.12 -8.47 7.88
CA ILE A 173 11.95 -7.79 6.90
C ILE A 173 12.04 -6.32 7.32
N THR A 174 13.26 -5.80 7.30
CA THR A 174 13.52 -4.38 7.55
C THR A 174 13.44 -3.59 6.25
N CYS A 175 12.66 -2.53 6.32
CA CYS A 175 12.45 -1.60 5.23
C CYS A 175 12.83 -0.19 5.68
N TYR A 176 13.14 0.65 4.70
CA TYR A 176 13.38 2.07 4.87
C TYR A 176 12.45 2.85 3.97
N SER A 177 11.68 3.74 4.56
CA SER A 177 10.68 4.53 3.85
C SER A 177 11.05 6.01 3.87
N SER A 178 11.05 6.62 2.70
CA SER A 178 11.14 8.07 2.52
C SER A 178 9.73 8.67 2.47
N ASN A 179 9.52 9.84 3.09
CA ASN A 179 8.24 10.57 3.06
C ASN A 179 7.05 9.72 3.54
N LEU A 180 7.25 8.91 4.58
CA LEU A 180 6.19 8.11 5.19
C LEU A 180 5.55 8.88 6.36
N HIS A 181 4.24 9.10 6.29
CA HIS A 181 3.46 9.94 7.21
C HIS A 181 2.22 9.19 7.75
N ILE A 182 2.39 7.90 8.04
CA ILE A 182 1.35 7.06 8.65
C ILE A 182 1.01 7.57 10.05
N TYR A 183 2.04 7.76 10.87
CA TYR A 183 1.93 8.24 12.24
C TYR A 183 2.77 9.50 12.40
N GLY A 184 2.14 10.61 12.76
CA GLY A 184 2.84 11.85 13.04
C GLY A 184 2.02 13.09 12.74
N SER A 185 2.45 14.21 13.32
CA SER A 185 1.94 15.55 13.05
C SER A 185 2.68 16.25 11.89
N GLU A 186 3.68 15.58 11.32
CA GLU A 186 4.53 16.07 10.24
C GLU A 186 3.73 16.25 8.94
N GLU A 187 3.95 17.37 8.28
CA GLU A 187 3.43 17.62 6.93
C GLU A 187 4.20 16.79 5.90
N VAL A 188 3.50 16.40 4.83
CA VAL A 188 4.10 15.68 3.72
C VAL A 188 5.01 16.57 2.89
N GLU A 189 6.05 15.98 2.31
CA GLU A 189 6.83 16.66 1.30
C GLU A 189 6.02 16.87 0.02
N THR A 190 6.12 18.07 -0.53
CA THR A 190 5.60 18.40 -1.85
C THR A 190 6.75 18.71 -2.82
N THR A 191 6.45 18.66 -4.11
CA THR A 191 7.34 19.10 -5.18
C THR A 191 6.56 19.93 -6.19
N TYR A 192 7.23 20.88 -6.82
CA TYR A 192 6.61 21.68 -7.88
C TYR A 192 6.71 20.94 -9.21
N SER A 193 5.61 20.91 -9.95
CA SER A 193 5.57 20.48 -11.34
C SER A 193 5.98 21.69 -12.20
N ASN A 194 7.29 21.85 -12.40
CA ASN A 194 7.78 22.89 -13.30
C ASN A 194 7.69 22.35 -14.74
N GLU A 195 6.65 22.74 -15.47
CA GLU A 195 6.52 22.45 -16.91
C GLU A 195 7.72 23.00 -17.73
N THR A 196 8.42 24.02 -17.20
CA THR A 196 9.49 24.74 -17.91
C THR A 196 10.87 24.10 -17.78
N PHE A 197 11.11 23.20 -16.82
CA PHE A 197 12.41 22.54 -16.65
C PHE A 197 12.41 21.14 -17.27
N ARG A 198 13.02 21.03 -18.46
CA ARG A 198 13.28 19.75 -19.17
C ARG A 198 14.25 18.81 -18.45
N ILE A 199 14.76 19.19 -17.28
CA ILE A 199 15.54 18.28 -16.45
C ILE A 199 14.53 17.61 -15.52
N PRO A 200 14.37 16.27 -15.58
CA PRO A 200 13.54 15.58 -14.61
C PRO A 200 14.12 15.92 -13.24
N ASN A 201 13.38 16.70 -12.44
CA ASN A 201 13.67 16.83 -11.02
C ASN A 201 13.50 15.42 -10.45
N SER A 202 14.58 14.62 -10.48
CA SER A 202 14.60 13.29 -9.91
C SER A 202 14.18 13.44 -8.46
N MET A 203 12.98 12.99 -8.14
CA MET A 203 12.35 13.33 -6.86
C MET A 203 13.21 12.86 -5.67
N ASN A 204 13.99 11.78 -5.85
CA ASN A 204 15.04 11.29 -4.96
C ASN A 204 15.97 10.31 -5.71
N ILE A 205 17.26 10.26 -5.34
CA ILE A 205 18.18 9.19 -5.77
C ILE A 205 18.45 8.29 -4.56
N PHE A 206 18.23 7.00 -4.70
CA PHE A 206 18.49 6.00 -3.68
C PHE A 206 19.63 5.09 -4.11
N VAL A 207 20.62 4.93 -3.23
CA VAL A 207 21.72 3.99 -3.40
C VAL A 207 21.62 2.95 -2.29
N ALA A 208 21.46 1.69 -2.67
CA ALA A 208 21.36 0.56 -1.75
C ALA A 208 22.48 -0.46 -2.06
N ALA A 209 23.26 -0.81 -1.04
CA ALA A 209 24.28 -1.85 -1.12
C ALA A 209 23.71 -3.14 -0.51
N ILE A 210 23.51 -4.15 -1.35
CA ILE A 210 23.02 -5.47 -0.92
C ILE A 210 24.21 -6.44 -0.91
N GLN A 211 24.44 -7.10 0.22
CA GLN A 211 25.55 -8.03 0.39
C GLN A 211 25.09 -9.47 0.13
N ASP A 212 25.66 -10.11 -0.90
CA ASP A 212 25.33 -11.51 -1.24
C ASP A 212 25.93 -12.53 -0.28
N LEU A 213 27.18 -12.29 0.14
CA LEU A 213 27.98 -13.22 0.96
C LEU A 213 27.37 -13.48 2.34
N ASP A 214 26.52 -12.57 2.79
CA ASP A 214 25.91 -12.59 4.12
C ASP A 214 24.40 -12.86 4.05
N SER A 215 23.93 -13.44 2.93
CA SER A 215 22.58 -13.96 2.82
C SER A 215 22.30 -15.01 3.89
N PHE A 216 21.26 -14.78 4.71
CA PHE A 216 20.85 -15.70 5.76
C PHE A 216 20.25 -16.99 5.21
N TYR A 217 19.60 -16.90 4.05
CA TYR A 217 18.99 -18.01 3.34
C TYR A 217 19.80 -18.30 2.07
N PRO A 218 20.69 -19.30 2.09
CA PRO A 218 21.58 -19.58 0.96
C PRO A 218 20.86 -19.88 -0.35
N TRP A 219 19.63 -20.40 -0.28
CA TRP A 219 18.80 -20.71 -1.45
C TRP A 219 18.01 -19.52 -2.01
N THR A 220 18.11 -18.35 -1.39
CA THR A 220 17.50 -17.13 -1.89
C THR A 220 18.57 -16.16 -2.35
N VAL A 221 18.33 -15.52 -3.49
CA VAL A 221 19.17 -14.41 -3.95
C VAL A 221 18.64 -13.15 -3.28
N PRO A 222 19.46 -12.43 -2.49
CA PRO A 222 19.08 -11.13 -1.94
C PRO A 222 18.69 -10.16 -3.06
N ARG A 223 17.56 -9.50 -2.90
CA ARG A 223 16.99 -8.53 -3.85
C ARG A 223 16.45 -7.34 -3.09
N LEU A 224 16.31 -6.23 -3.79
CA LEU A 224 15.66 -5.05 -3.26
C LEU A 224 14.17 -5.13 -3.60
N LEU A 225 13.31 -5.03 -2.60
CA LEU A 225 11.88 -4.80 -2.78
C LEU A 225 11.66 -3.29 -2.78
N LEU A 226 11.03 -2.79 -3.82
CA LEU A 226 10.62 -1.40 -3.95
C LEU A 226 9.09 -1.32 -3.92
N SER A 227 8.56 -0.47 -3.05
CA SER A 227 7.16 -0.05 -3.14
C SER A 227 7.07 1.48 -3.19
N VAL A 228 6.18 1.98 -4.03
CA VAL A 228 5.88 3.41 -4.15
C VAL A 228 4.39 3.58 -3.94
N HIS A 229 4.00 4.37 -2.94
CA HIS A 229 2.63 4.43 -2.46
C HIS A 229 2.28 5.82 -1.89
N SER A 230 1.01 6.03 -1.55
CA SER A 230 0.58 7.21 -0.80
C SER A 230 1.35 7.32 0.53
N PRO A 231 1.80 8.53 0.92
CA PRO A 231 2.51 8.73 2.19
C PRO A 231 1.65 8.42 3.42
N PHE A 232 0.34 8.27 3.25
CA PHE A 232 -0.64 8.02 4.30
C PHE A 232 -1.05 6.55 4.42
N VAL A 233 -0.56 5.69 3.52
CA VAL A 233 -0.97 4.28 3.44
C VAL A 233 0.16 3.36 3.85
N PRO A 234 -0.07 2.45 4.79
CA PRO A 234 0.80 1.30 4.98
C PRO A 234 0.60 0.35 3.80
N ILE A 235 1.71 -0.02 3.16
CA ILE A 235 1.71 -1.03 2.10
C ILE A 235 2.66 -2.14 2.51
N ASP A 236 2.33 -3.40 2.23
CA ASP A 236 3.25 -4.52 2.43
C ASP A 236 4.16 -4.66 1.20
N PRO A 237 5.46 -4.30 1.28
CA PRO A 237 6.36 -4.36 0.14
C PRO A 237 6.70 -5.81 -0.26
N VAL A 238 6.40 -6.82 0.57
CA VAL A 238 6.61 -8.22 0.25
C VAL A 238 5.57 -8.72 -0.73
N ASP A 239 4.31 -8.31 -0.55
CA ASP A 239 3.19 -8.73 -1.39
C ASP A 239 2.94 -7.76 -2.56
N GLU A 240 3.10 -6.45 -2.35
CA GLU A 240 2.79 -5.41 -3.35
C GLU A 240 4.03 -4.76 -3.98
N GLY A 241 5.21 -5.03 -3.44
CA GLY A 241 6.46 -4.45 -3.93
C GLY A 241 6.98 -5.09 -5.22
N VAL A 242 7.77 -4.31 -5.95
CA VAL A 242 8.51 -4.74 -7.13
C VAL A 242 9.90 -5.21 -6.71
N LEU A 243 10.27 -6.43 -7.11
CA LEU A 243 11.63 -6.92 -6.97
C LEU A 243 12.56 -6.26 -7.98
N LEU A 244 13.61 -5.62 -7.49
CA LEU A 244 14.71 -5.07 -8.27
C LEU A 244 15.94 -5.97 -8.14
N GLU A 245 16.58 -6.22 -9.27
CA GLU A 245 17.84 -6.95 -9.35
C GLU A 245 19.02 -6.03 -9.02
N LYS A 246 20.03 -6.59 -8.37
CA LYS A 246 21.31 -5.93 -8.08
C LYS A 246 22.08 -5.55 -9.35
N TYR A 247 23.04 -4.63 -9.21
CA TYR A 247 23.93 -4.15 -10.27
C TYR A 247 23.24 -3.50 -11.47
N HIS A 248 22.03 -2.98 -11.28
CA HIS A 248 21.27 -2.27 -12.28
C HIS A 248 20.91 -0.87 -11.78
N GLU A 249 20.88 0.08 -12.70
CA GLU A 249 20.31 1.41 -12.47
C GLU A 249 18.87 1.42 -12.99
N TYR A 250 17.93 1.87 -12.16
CA TYR A 250 16.51 1.89 -12.48
C TYR A 250 16.01 3.31 -12.59
N PHE A 251 15.41 3.64 -13.73
CA PHE A 251 14.65 4.87 -13.92
C PHE A 251 13.16 4.55 -13.77
N ILE A 252 12.56 5.06 -12.69
CA ILE A 252 11.16 4.78 -12.37
C ILE A 252 10.35 6.03 -12.69
N HIS A 253 9.48 5.90 -13.69
CA HIS A 253 8.53 6.94 -14.06
C HIS A 253 7.24 6.73 -13.29
N LEU A 254 6.82 7.77 -12.57
CA LEU A 254 5.62 7.75 -11.74
C LEU A 254 4.51 8.53 -12.43
N LYS A 255 3.34 7.91 -12.51
CA LYS A 255 2.07 8.58 -12.81
C LYS A 255 1.22 8.54 -11.54
N LEU A 256 0.81 9.71 -11.08
CA LEU A 256 -0.07 9.85 -9.93
C LEU A 256 -1.51 9.72 -10.38
N GLU A 257 -2.28 8.94 -9.63
CA GLU A 257 -3.72 8.78 -9.84
C GLU A 257 -4.43 9.12 -8.54
N GLU A 258 -5.32 10.10 -8.60
CA GLU A 258 -6.17 10.53 -7.48
C GLU A 258 -7.61 10.17 -7.78
N GLN A 259 -8.38 9.90 -6.72
CA GLN A 259 -9.79 9.56 -6.84
C GLN A 259 -10.61 10.45 -5.92
N HIS A 260 -11.53 11.21 -6.49
CA HIS A 260 -12.44 12.04 -5.71
C HIS A 260 -13.77 11.32 -5.52
N LEU A 261 -14.10 11.01 -4.26
CA LEU A 261 -15.37 10.37 -3.91
C LEU A 261 -16.31 11.40 -3.25
N LEU A 262 -17.60 11.18 -3.42
CA LEU A 262 -18.61 12.03 -2.79
C LEU A 262 -18.80 11.62 -1.32
N GLY A 263 -19.20 12.57 -0.47
CA GLY A 263 -19.59 12.26 0.91
C GLY A 263 -20.99 11.64 1.01
N SER A 264 -21.45 11.36 2.23
CA SER A 264 -22.85 11.02 2.49
C SER A 264 -23.79 12.12 1.95
N PRO A 265 -24.93 11.79 1.31
CA PRO A 265 -25.64 10.50 1.28
C PRO A 265 -25.28 9.57 0.10
N TYR A 266 -24.26 9.88 -0.69
CA TYR A 266 -23.87 9.04 -1.82
C TYR A 266 -23.26 7.71 -1.35
N GLN A 267 -23.46 6.64 -2.12
CA GLN A 267 -23.03 5.27 -1.79
C GLN A 267 -21.53 5.01 -2.05
N THR A 268 -20.70 6.01 -1.78
CA THR A 268 -19.24 6.00 -1.96
C THR A 268 -18.51 5.64 -0.68
N ASN A 269 -19.19 5.68 0.48
CA ASN A 269 -18.64 5.42 1.81
C ASN A 269 -17.33 6.21 2.09
N CYS A 270 -17.25 7.44 1.59
CA CYS A 270 -16.04 8.24 1.71
C CYS A 270 -15.94 8.89 3.09
N THR A 271 -14.76 8.82 3.69
CA THR A 271 -14.41 9.52 4.92
C THR A 271 -13.18 10.40 4.67
N ASP A 272 -13.31 11.71 4.89
CA ASP A 272 -12.19 12.64 4.75
C ASP A 272 -11.29 12.54 6.00
N TYR A 273 -10.36 11.59 5.95
CA TYR A 273 -9.41 11.35 7.03
C TYR A 273 -8.47 12.53 7.26
N GLU A 274 -8.15 13.31 6.22
CA GLU A 274 -7.27 14.47 6.34
C GLU A 274 -7.96 15.60 7.11
N TYR A 275 -9.23 15.87 6.83
CA TYR A 275 -10.05 16.79 7.61
C TYR A 275 -10.21 16.33 9.06
N LEU A 276 -10.52 15.05 9.29
CA LEU A 276 -10.65 14.51 10.66
C LEU A 276 -9.33 14.62 11.43
N TRP A 277 -8.21 14.29 10.80
CA TRP A 277 -6.88 14.42 11.39
C TRP A 277 -6.57 15.87 11.76
N LYS A 278 -6.80 16.83 10.85
CA LYS A 278 -6.63 18.27 11.12
C LYS A 278 -7.52 18.75 12.26
N LYS A 279 -8.80 18.36 12.25
CA LYS A 279 -9.78 18.69 13.29
C LYS A 279 -9.37 18.17 14.67
N ASN A 280 -8.73 17.00 14.71
CA ASN A 280 -8.26 16.36 15.93
C ASN A 280 -6.83 16.79 16.31
N ASN A 281 -6.44 18.04 16.02
CA ASN A 281 -5.09 18.56 16.31
C ASN A 281 -3.97 17.68 15.74
N LYS A 282 -4.16 17.17 14.51
CA LYS A 282 -3.19 16.30 13.82
C LYS A 282 -2.96 14.96 14.54
N THR A 283 -4.04 14.39 15.08
CA THR A 283 -4.03 13.06 15.70
C THR A 283 -5.07 12.15 15.05
N GLY A 284 -4.81 10.85 15.09
CA GLY A 284 -5.66 9.83 14.46
C GLY A 284 -5.15 9.37 13.09
N PRO A 285 -5.89 8.44 12.46
CA PRO A 285 -5.53 7.87 11.16
C PRO A 285 -5.72 8.88 10.03
N ARG A 286 -4.87 8.81 9.02
CA ARG A 286 -4.94 9.64 7.79
C ARG A 286 -5.44 8.87 6.56
N SER A 287 -5.79 7.60 6.74
CA SER A 287 -6.36 6.72 5.72
C SER A 287 -7.19 5.63 6.38
N GLN A 288 -7.98 4.92 5.58
CA GLN A 288 -8.84 3.84 6.07
C GLN A 288 -8.02 2.64 6.51
N GLU A 289 -6.93 2.35 5.82
CA GLU A 289 -6.00 1.27 6.08
C GLU A 289 -5.36 1.45 7.46
N VAL A 290 -4.88 2.66 7.76
CA VAL A 290 -4.32 2.97 9.09
C VAL A 290 -5.38 2.86 10.17
N PHE A 291 -6.61 3.29 9.90
CA PHE A 291 -7.70 3.13 10.85
C PHE A 291 -7.97 1.64 11.15
N LEU A 292 -8.05 0.80 10.13
CA LEU A 292 -8.23 -0.65 10.30
C LEU A 292 -7.05 -1.29 11.04
N GLU A 293 -5.82 -0.88 10.73
CA GLU A 293 -4.63 -1.33 11.47
C GLU A 293 -4.70 -0.97 12.95
N THR A 294 -5.12 0.25 13.29
CA THR A 294 -5.27 0.65 14.70
C THR A 294 -6.33 -0.17 15.45
N ILE A 295 -7.39 -0.60 14.76
CA ILE A 295 -8.41 -1.49 15.34
C ILE A 295 -7.83 -2.89 15.58
N ILE A 296 -7.13 -3.44 14.58
CA ILE A 296 -6.51 -4.77 14.70
C ILE A 296 -5.49 -4.77 15.84
N ASP A 297 -4.62 -3.76 15.92
CA ASP A 297 -3.66 -3.60 17.01
C ASP A 297 -4.35 -3.49 18.38
N SER A 298 -5.42 -2.69 18.48
CA SER A 298 -6.21 -2.57 19.72
C SER A 298 -6.87 -3.89 20.12
N TYR A 299 -7.41 -4.63 19.15
CA TYR A 299 -8.02 -5.95 19.37
C TYR A 299 -6.98 -6.97 19.84
N LEU A 300 -5.83 -7.06 19.16
CA LEU A 300 -4.75 -7.97 19.53
C LEU A 300 -4.22 -7.67 20.93
N LYS A 301 -4.04 -6.39 21.30
CA LYS A 301 -3.66 -5.98 22.66
C LYS A 301 -4.70 -6.39 23.70
N ALA A 302 -5.99 -6.27 23.38
CA ALA A 302 -7.06 -6.69 24.28
C ALA A 302 -7.09 -8.22 24.48
N VAL A 303 -6.95 -8.99 23.40
CA VAL A 303 -6.95 -10.47 23.44
C VAL A 303 -5.68 -11.01 24.11
N HIS A 304 -4.53 -10.38 23.88
CA HIS A 304 -3.23 -10.82 24.39
C HIS A 304 -2.81 -10.09 25.67
N THR A 305 -3.74 -9.82 26.59
CA THR A 305 -3.53 -9.17 27.91
C THR A 305 -2.47 -9.86 28.82
N VAL A 306 -1.75 -10.88 28.33
CA VAL A 306 -0.77 -11.68 29.07
C VAL A 306 0.68 -11.56 28.55
N ARG A 307 1.00 -10.94 27.40
CA ARG A 307 2.42 -10.70 27.05
C ARG A 307 2.62 -9.36 26.35
N ASN A 308 3.35 -8.47 27.02
CA ASN A 308 3.88 -7.19 26.55
C ASN A 308 4.81 -7.37 25.33
N ILE A 309 4.25 -7.58 24.14
CA ILE A 309 4.99 -7.34 22.90
C ILE A 309 4.04 -6.56 21.99
N SER A 310 4.35 -5.27 21.82
CA SER A 310 3.78 -4.44 20.77
C SER A 310 4.27 -4.96 19.43
N LEU A 311 3.58 -5.97 18.92
CA LEU A 311 3.91 -6.69 17.71
C LEU A 311 2.93 -6.22 16.62
N LEU A 312 3.46 -5.49 15.64
CA LEU A 312 2.71 -5.10 14.45
C LEU A 312 2.46 -6.39 13.64
N ILE A 313 1.29 -6.99 13.81
CA ILE A 313 0.82 -8.15 13.03
C ILE A 313 -0.28 -7.61 12.12
N VAL A 314 0.04 -7.40 10.86
CA VAL A 314 -0.94 -7.05 9.83
C VAL A 314 -1.11 -8.26 8.92
N PRO A 315 -2.28 -8.89 8.84
CA PRO A 315 -2.63 -9.69 7.68
C PRO A 315 -3.83 -9.04 6.98
N ILE A 316 -3.64 -8.51 5.77
CA ILE A 316 -4.74 -8.19 4.86
C ILE A 316 -4.41 -8.82 3.51
N PHE A 317 -5.20 -9.80 3.09
CA PHE A 317 -5.05 -10.53 1.82
C PHE A 317 -5.94 -9.92 0.74
N PHE A 318 -5.36 -9.53 -0.40
CA PHE A 318 -6.04 -9.54 -1.70
C PHE A 318 -5.11 -10.14 -2.76
N ARG A 319 -5.64 -11.08 -3.56
CA ARG A 319 -4.92 -11.83 -4.59
C ARG A 319 -5.40 -11.38 -5.96
N CYS A 320 -4.51 -10.78 -6.75
CA CYS A 320 -4.70 -10.61 -8.19
C CYS A 320 -3.59 -11.34 -8.94
N ALA A 321 -3.98 -12.15 -9.93
CA ALA A 321 -3.10 -12.92 -10.80
C ALA A 321 -2.87 -12.14 -12.11
N ASP A 322 -1.62 -12.07 -12.60
CA ASP A 322 -1.17 -12.88 -13.74
C ASP A 322 0.25 -12.53 -14.26
N ASN A 323 0.96 -13.61 -14.62
CA ASN A 323 1.84 -13.92 -15.76
C ASN A 323 2.78 -12.89 -16.44
N GLY A 324 4.03 -13.33 -16.64
CA GLY A 324 4.74 -13.11 -17.91
C GLY A 324 6.20 -12.64 -17.80
N VAL A 325 7.13 -13.48 -18.26
CA VAL A 325 8.61 -13.31 -18.24
C VAL A 325 9.13 -12.64 -19.52
N GLY A 326 10.23 -11.88 -19.44
CA GLY A 326 11.12 -11.58 -20.57
C GLY A 326 11.94 -10.29 -20.39
N GLY A 327 13.26 -10.39 -20.23
CA GLY A 327 14.16 -9.26 -19.94
C GLY A 327 14.95 -8.74 -21.14
N THR A 328 14.94 -7.41 -21.29
CA THR A 328 15.98 -6.48 -21.82
C THR A 328 15.67 -5.11 -21.19
N PHE A 329 16.66 -4.20 -21.07
CA PHE A 329 16.59 -2.86 -20.44
C PHE A 329 15.22 -2.45 -19.89
N LEU A 330 15.01 -2.66 -18.59
CA LEU A 330 13.70 -2.52 -17.95
C LEU A 330 13.45 -1.08 -17.51
N SER A 331 12.99 -0.23 -18.43
CA SER A 331 12.18 0.94 -18.04
C SER A 331 10.82 0.42 -17.57
N ARG A 332 10.58 0.42 -16.26
CA ARG A 332 9.26 0.10 -15.70
C ARG A 332 8.53 1.40 -15.36
N ALA A 333 7.41 1.63 -16.04
CA ALA A 333 6.44 2.62 -15.59
C ALA A 333 5.71 2.04 -14.38
N MET A 334 5.66 2.79 -13.28
CA MET A 334 4.92 2.42 -12.08
C MET A 334 3.79 3.43 -11.90
N VAL A 335 2.57 2.93 -11.82
CA VAL A 335 1.40 3.76 -11.51
C VAL A 335 1.27 3.78 -10.00
N VAL A 336 1.26 4.98 -9.42
CA VAL A 336 1.08 5.16 -7.98
C VAL A 336 -0.29 5.74 -7.78
N ARG A 337 -1.16 4.94 -7.17
CA ARG A 337 -2.45 5.42 -6.72
C ARG A 337 -2.23 6.19 -5.42
N MET A 338 -2.56 7.47 -5.43
CA MET A 338 -2.78 8.22 -4.19
C MET A 338 -4.24 8.05 -3.80
N ASP A 339 -4.46 7.89 -2.51
CA ASP A 339 -5.76 7.53 -1.96
C ASP A 339 -6.88 8.52 -2.31
N LEU A 340 -8.07 8.00 -2.06
CA LEU A 340 -9.36 8.65 -2.18
C LEU A 340 -9.39 9.96 -1.39
N LEU A 341 -9.48 11.08 -2.10
CA LEU A 341 -9.85 12.35 -1.51
C LEU A 341 -11.39 12.41 -1.47
N CYS A 342 -11.96 12.62 -0.29
CA CYS A 342 -13.21 13.38 -0.20
C CYS A 342 -12.84 14.86 0.02
#